data_AF-A0A522SEJ0-F1
#
_entry.id   AF-A0A522SEJ0-F1
#
_cell.length_a   1.000
_cell.length_b   1.000
_cell.length_c   1.000
_cell.angle_alpha   90.00
_cell.angle_beta   90.00
_cell.angle_gamma   90.00
#
_symmetry.space_group_name_H-M   'P 1'
#
loop_
_entity.id
_entity.type
_entity.pdbx_description
1 polymer ?
#
loop_
_entity_poly.entity_id
_entity_poly.type
_entity_poly.pdbx_seq_one_letter_code
_entity_poly.pdbx_strand_id
1 'polypeptide(L)'
;MVGFYALLIVYASLYPFTGWRNQGIVPWAYLWAPWPKYWTGFDFLVNVAGYAPFGFLLALALMRRRSTRFAVALASLVAILLSFTMESVQSYMPARVASNVDFSLNSIGGILGATIAWICQSLGLPQRWSAARSRWFVPGSRVILVLLALWLVGLLFPTSVAFGMGQVFEQLEADVLQLLADTPFLDWLPLRKFELQPLLPLTEAAAVALGALAPCLLGCMASARRRHKIVLVLLILAAGTGISALSTALAWGPKYGWVWVTAPVMVGWPLALLGALLLAALSLPRRVYALLLVAALLLQLFWLNGASQSPYFATTLQSWEQGQFVNFYGLTRWINAGWPYAVIVFAVQRALRQSNWRFSKIDA
;
A
#
# COMPACT_ATOMS: atom_id res chain seq x y z
N MET A 1 14.63 -2.86 -4.00
CA MET A 1 13.94 -1.57 -4.19
C MET A 1 13.76 -1.28 -5.67
N VAL A 2 14.82 -1.04 -6.46
CA VAL A 2 14.68 -0.76 -7.91
C VAL A 2 13.90 -1.85 -8.66
N GLY A 3 14.32 -3.13 -8.54
CA GLY A 3 13.63 -4.23 -9.22
C GLY A 3 12.18 -4.41 -8.75
N PHE A 4 11.90 -4.22 -7.46
CA PHE A 4 10.53 -4.26 -6.95
C PHE A 4 9.66 -3.15 -7.55
N TYR A 5 10.20 -1.93 -7.68
CA TYR A 5 9.47 -0.83 -8.29
C TYR A 5 9.28 -1.03 -9.80
N ALA A 6 10.26 -1.62 -10.49
CA ALA A 6 10.10 -2.02 -11.90
C ALA A 6 8.96 -3.05 -12.05
N LEU A 7 8.88 -4.05 -11.17
CA LEU A 7 7.77 -5.00 -11.16
C LEU A 7 6.42 -4.33 -10.88
N LEU A 8 6.39 -3.29 -10.04
CA LEU A 8 5.18 -2.50 -9.79
C LEU A 8 4.75 -1.71 -11.04
N ILE A 9 5.69 -1.15 -11.80
CA ILE A 9 5.40 -0.55 -13.11
C ILE A 9 4.82 -1.59 -14.06
N VAL A 10 5.49 -2.74 -14.22
CA VAL A 10 5.02 -3.83 -15.09
C VAL A 10 3.62 -4.28 -14.69
N TYR A 11 3.37 -4.43 -13.40
CA TYR A 11 2.04 -4.77 -12.89
C TYR A 11 1.00 -3.72 -13.26
N ALA A 12 1.26 -2.43 -12.97
CA ALA A 12 0.31 -1.36 -13.24
C ALA A 12 0.07 -1.15 -14.75
N SER A 13 1.07 -1.40 -15.59
CA SER A 13 0.95 -1.30 -17.05
C SER A 13 0.14 -2.45 -17.66
N LEU A 14 0.26 -3.66 -17.11
CA LEU A 14 -0.29 -4.88 -17.72
C LEU A 14 -1.55 -5.42 -17.01
N TYR A 15 -1.94 -4.87 -15.87
CA TYR A 15 -3.22 -5.19 -15.23
C TYR A 15 -4.40 -4.85 -16.19
N PRO A 16 -5.44 -5.72 -16.32
CA PRO A 16 -5.76 -6.90 -15.50
C PRO A 16 -5.16 -8.24 -15.97
N PHE A 17 -4.18 -8.24 -16.89
CA PHE A 17 -3.55 -9.46 -17.43
C PHE A 17 -4.48 -10.39 -18.21
N THR A 18 -5.60 -9.89 -18.75
CA THR A 18 -6.58 -10.67 -19.51
C THR A 18 -6.83 -10.08 -20.89
N GLY A 19 -7.47 -10.85 -21.77
CA GLY A 19 -7.93 -10.37 -23.08
C GLY A 19 -6.84 -10.20 -24.14
N TRP A 20 -5.64 -10.75 -23.92
CA TRP A 20 -4.52 -10.65 -24.85
C TRP A 20 -4.87 -11.18 -26.25
N ARG A 21 -4.61 -10.35 -27.27
CA ARG A 21 -4.89 -10.67 -28.67
C ARG A 21 -3.88 -10.01 -29.59
N ASN A 22 -3.46 -10.73 -30.63
CA ASN A 22 -2.79 -10.09 -31.76
C ASN A 22 -3.79 -9.24 -32.55
N GLN A 23 -3.54 -7.92 -32.58
CA GLN A 23 -4.40 -6.95 -33.25
C GLN A 23 -4.02 -6.71 -34.73
N GLY A 24 -2.99 -7.41 -35.24
CA GLY A 24 -2.51 -7.24 -36.62
C GLY A 24 -1.70 -5.98 -36.86
N ILE A 25 -1.29 -5.28 -35.80
CA ILE A 25 -0.43 -4.10 -35.84
C ILE A 25 0.96 -4.45 -35.28
N VAL A 26 1.99 -3.78 -35.80
CA VAL A 26 3.33 -3.89 -35.20
C VAL A 26 3.34 -3.23 -33.81
N PRO A 27 4.04 -3.79 -32.81
CA PRO A 27 3.96 -3.31 -31.41
C PRO A 27 4.36 -1.84 -31.20
N TRP A 28 5.22 -1.30 -32.06
CA TRP A 28 5.69 0.08 -32.00
C TRP A 28 4.89 1.05 -32.89
N ALA A 29 3.77 0.62 -33.47
CA ALA A 29 2.96 1.45 -34.37
C ALA A 29 2.48 2.75 -33.70
N TYR A 30 2.29 2.73 -32.38
CA TYR A 30 1.85 3.88 -31.58
C TYR A 30 2.79 5.09 -31.68
N LEU A 31 4.08 4.89 -32.00
CA LEU A 31 5.05 5.99 -32.12
C LEU A 31 4.67 7.01 -33.20
N TRP A 32 4.00 6.54 -34.25
CA TRP A 32 3.54 7.37 -35.38
C TRP A 32 2.03 7.63 -35.35
N ALA A 33 1.34 7.22 -34.28
CA ALA A 33 -0.09 7.46 -34.14
C ALA A 33 -0.38 8.96 -33.92
N PRO A 34 -1.54 9.46 -34.38
CA PRO A 34 -1.96 10.82 -34.09
C PRO A 34 -2.17 11.01 -32.58
N TRP A 35 -2.11 12.26 -32.14
CA TRP A 35 -2.30 12.60 -30.72
C TRP A 35 -3.66 12.09 -30.20
N PRO A 36 -3.73 11.49 -28.99
CA PRO A 36 -4.97 11.01 -28.41
C PRO A 36 -6.02 12.13 -28.27
N LYS A 37 -7.26 11.85 -28.66
CA LYS A 37 -8.36 12.84 -28.63
C LYS A 37 -8.80 13.21 -27.21
N TYR A 38 -8.62 12.30 -26.26
CA TYR A 38 -9.02 12.47 -24.87
C TYR A 38 -7.79 12.29 -23.99
N TRP A 39 -7.37 13.37 -23.35
CA TRP A 39 -6.25 13.36 -22.42
C TRP A 39 -6.47 14.44 -21.36
N THR A 40 -6.17 14.09 -20.11
CA THR A 40 -6.41 14.95 -18.96
C THR A 40 -5.10 15.32 -18.27
N GLY A 41 -5.09 16.44 -17.52
CA GLY A 41 -3.94 16.77 -16.67
C GLY A 41 -3.67 15.74 -15.57
N PHE A 42 -4.63 14.87 -15.27
CA PHE A 42 -4.42 13.73 -14.38
C PHE A 42 -3.55 12.65 -15.04
N ASP A 43 -3.78 12.35 -16.32
CA ASP A 43 -2.96 11.41 -17.10
C ASP A 43 -1.50 11.86 -17.19
N PHE A 44 -1.27 13.18 -17.31
CA PHE A 44 0.06 13.78 -17.16
C PHE A 44 0.74 13.37 -15.86
N LEU A 45 0.03 13.64 -14.76
CA LEU A 45 0.58 13.55 -13.42
C LEU A 45 0.86 12.08 -13.06
N VAL A 46 -0.05 11.17 -13.41
CA VAL A 46 0.10 9.74 -13.10
C VAL A 46 1.25 9.11 -13.88
N ASN A 47 1.39 9.38 -15.18
CA ASN A 47 2.49 8.82 -15.98
C ASN A 47 3.86 9.32 -15.50
N VAL A 48 3.99 10.64 -15.31
CA VAL A 48 5.24 11.24 -14.79
C VAL A 48 5.55 10.72 -13.38
N ALA A 49 4.58 10.72 -12.47
CA ALA A 49 4.75 10.26 -11.09
C ALA A 49 4.97 8.75 -10.99
N GLY A 50 4.47 7.96 -11.96
CA GLY A 50 4.65 6.51 -12.02
C GLY A 50 6.07 6.09 -12.38
N TYR A 51 6.76 6.85 -13.23
CA TYR A 51 8.14 6.53 -13.66
C TYR A 51 9.23 7.32 -12.92
N ALA A 52 8.91 8.49 -12.34
CA ALA A 52 9.91 9.29 -11.62
C ALA A 52 10.60 8.56 -10.45
N PRO A 53 9.89 7.83 -9.57
CA PRO A 53 10.56 7.10 -8.50
C PRO A 53 11.46 5.98 -9.03
N PHE A 54 11.13 5.37 -10.17
CA PHE A 54 11.99 4.37 -10.81
C PHE A 54 13.33 4.97 -11.23
N GLY A 55 13.29 6.06 -12.00
CA GLY A 55 14.49 6.78 -12.43
C GLY A 55 15.34 7.27 -11.25
N PHE A 56 14.68 7.81 -10.22
CA PHE A 56 15.33 8.26 -8.99
C PHE A 56 16.07 7.13 -8.26
N LEU A 57 15.38 6.02 -7.99
CA LEU A 57 15.93 4.90 -7.25
C LEU A 57 17.06 4.21 -8.02
N LEU A 58 16.90 4.05 -9.34
CA LEU A 58 17.91 3.45 -10.20
C LEU A 58 19.17 4.32 -10.29
N ALA A 59 19.02 5.64 -10.49
CA ALA A 59 20.13 6.57 -10.51
C ALA A 59 20.92 6.54 -9.19
N LEU A 60 20.25 6.64 -8.03
CA LEU A 60 20.91 6.53 -6.72
C LEU A 60 21.62 5.20 -6.51
N ALA A 61 21.07 4.09 -7.02
CA ALA A 61 21.72 2.79 -6.93
C ALA A 61 22.99 2.72 -7.78
N LEU A 62 22.95 3.25 -9.00
CA LEU A 62 24.08 3.27 -9.94
C LEU A 62 25.20 4.22 -9.48
N MET A 63 24.86 5.37 -8.91
CA MET A 63 25.82 6.35 -8.38
C MET A 63 26.74 5.79 -7.28
N ARG A 64 26.35 4.69 -6.63
CA ARG A 64 27.22 4.02 -5.64
C ARG A 64 28.41 3.31 -6.25
N ARG A 65 28.39 3.03 -7.55
CA ARG A 65 29.41 2.22 -8.25
C ARG A 65 29.98 2.88 -9.51
N ARG A 66 29.32 3.93 -10.02
CA ARG A 66 29.64 4.56 -11.30
C ARG A 66 29.66 6.08 -11.14
N SER A 67 30.21 6.79 -12.13
CA SER A 67 30.18 8.25 -12.16
C SER A 67 28.74 8.76 -12.20
N THR A 68 28.50 9.90 -11.56
CA THR A 68 27.18 10.51 -11.44
C THR A 68 26.50 10.73 -12.79
N ARG A 69 27.24 11.24 -13.78
CA ARG A 69 26.74 11.49 -15.14
C ARG A 69 26.29 10.20 -15.82
N PHE A 70 27.11 9.16 -15.75
CA PHE A 70 26.79 7.85 -16.31
C PHE A 70 25.57 7.23 -15.63
N ALA A 71 25.47 7.34 -14.30
CA ALA A 71 24.35 6.81 -13.53
C ALA A 71 23.02 7.47 -13.92
N VAL A 72 22.99 8.80 -14.10
CA VAL A 72 21.79 9.51 -14.58
C VAL A 72 21.44 9.08 -15.99
N ALA A 73 22.40 9.12 -16.92
CA ALA A 73 22.14 8.77 -18.32
C ALA A 73 21.63 7.33 -18.47
N LEU A 74 22.25 6.37 -17.77
CA LEU A 74 21.82 4.98 -17.80
C LEU A 74 20.45 4.79 -17.15
N ALA A 75 20.17 5.46 -16.02
CA ALA A 75 18.86 5.37 -15.39
C ALA A 75 17.74 5.93 -16.28
N SER A 76 17.99 7.07 -16.94
CA SER A 76 17.09 7.66 -17.93
C SER A 76 16.86 6.72 -19.11
N LEU A 77 17.92 6.15 -19.69
CA LEU A 77 17.81 5.21 -20.80
C LEU A 77 16.99 3.97 -20.42
N VAL A 78 17.25 3.38 -19.25
CA VAL A 78 16.50 2.22 -18.79
C VAL A 78 15.01 2.55 -18.54
N ALA A 79 14.70 3.75 -18.03
CA ALA A 79 13.31 4.18 -17.87
C ALA A 79 12.59 4.37 -19.22
N ILE A 80 13.27 4.95 -20.22
CA ILE A 80 12.77 5.10 -21.59
C ILE A 80 12.52 3.71 -22.21
N LEU A 81 13.47 2.79 -22.08
CA LEU A 81 13.34 1.42 -22.62
C LEU A 81 12.21 0.65 -21.93
N LEU A 82 12.05 0.81 -20.61
CA LEU A 82 10.94 0.21 -19.88
C LEU A 82 9.59 0.77 -20.38
N SER A 83 9.48 2.09 -20.53
CA SER A 83 8.30 2.75 -21.09
C SER A 83 7.97 2.23 -22.50
N PHE A 84 8.96 2.22 -23.40
CA PHE A 84 8.80 1.67 -24.74
C PHE A 84 8.32 0.22 -24.74
N THR A 85 8.90 -0.61 -23.85
CA THR A 85 8.53 -2.02 -23.73
C THR A 85 7.10 -2.17 -23.24
N MET A 86 6.67 -1.39 -22.25
CA MET A 86 5.31 -1.48 -21.71
C MET A 86 4.26 -1.07 -22.74
N GLU A 87 4.46 0.04 -23.43
CA GLU A 87 3.55 0.50 -24.51
C GLU A 87 3.51 -0.50 -25.67
N SER A 88 4.65 -1.07 -26.04
CA SER A 88 4.72 -2.11 -27.08
C SER A 88 3.94 -3.36 -26.69
N VAL A 89 4.07 -3.81 -25.44
CA VAL A 89 3.34 -4.97 -24.92
C VAL A 89 1.84 -4.68 -24.80
N GLN A 90 1.45 -3.45 -24.45
CA GLN A 90 0.05 -3.02 -24.39
C GLN A 90 -0.63 -3.03 -25.76
N SER A 91 0.11 -2.98 -26.88
CA SER A 91 -0.47 -3.18 -28.22
C SER A 91 -1.11 -4.57 -28.42
N TYR A 92 -0.84 -5.52 -27.53
CA TYR A 92 -1.52 -6.83 -27.51
C TYR A 92 -2.73 -6.89 -26.57
N MET A 93 -3.08 -5.79 -25.91
CA MET A 93 -4.18 -5.72 -24.94
C MET A 93 -5.31 -4.82 -25.48
N PRO A 94 -6.45 -5.37 -25.93
CA PRO A 94 -7.57 -4.60 -26.47
C PRO A 94 -8.16 -3.58 -25.47
N ALA A 95 -8.03 -3.84 -24.17
CA ALA A 95 -8.50 -2.94 -23.11
C ALA A 95 -7.55 -1.74 -22.87
N ARG A 96 -6.42 -1.66 -23.57
CA ARG A 96 -5.43 -0.59 -23.47
C ARG A 96 -5.18 0.02 -24.84
N VAL A 97 -4.90 1.32 -24.83
CA VAL A 97 -4.49 2.05 -26.03
C VAL A 97 -3.06 2.49 -25.80
N ALA A 98 -2.12 1.81 -26.45
CA ALA A 98 -0.72 2.25 -26.45
C ALA A 98 -0.61 3.63 -27.11
N SER A 99 0.18 4.54 -26.54
CA SER A 99 0.24 5.92 -27.02
C SER A 99 1.64 6.53 -26.97
N ASN A 100 1.94 7.38 -27.97
CA ASN A 100 3.19 8.14 -27.99
C ASN A 100 3.26 9.18 -26.86
N VAL A 101 2.11 9.65 -26.39
CA VAL A 101 2.00 10.59 -25.27
C VAL A 101 2.39 9.89 -23.97
N ASP A 102 1.82 8.72 -23.66
CA ASP A 102 2.14 7.96 -22.45
C ASP A 102 3.61 7.54 -22.46
N PHE A 103 4.10 7.03 -23.60
CA PHE A 103 5.52 6.75 -23.79
C PHE A 103 6.42 7.94 -23.40
N SER A 104 6.07 9.13 -23.89
CA SER A 104 6.83 10.37 -23.67
C SER A 104 6.75 10.84 -22.21
N LEU A 105 5.57 10.79 -21.59
CA LEU A 105 5.37 11.21 -20.21
C LEU A 105 6.07 10.29 -19.22
N ASN A 106 5.98 8.98 -19.43
CA ASN A 106 6.71 7.97 -18.66
C ASN A 106 8.22 8.18 -18.79
N SER A 107 8.71 8.45 -20.00
CA SER A 107 10.12 8.78 -20.26
C SER A 107 10.57 10.04 -19.53
N ILE A 108 9.78 11.13 -19.61
CA ILE A 108 10.01 12.39 -18.88
C ILE A 108 10.05 12.13 -17.38
N GLY A 109 9.10 11.37 -16.84
CA GLY A 109 9.08 10.95 -15.44
C GLY A 109 10.39 10.31 -15.04
N GLY A 110 10.83 9.28 -15.76
CA GLY A 110 12.10 8.59 -15.53
C GLY A 110 13.32 9.53 -15.55
N ILE A 111 13.40 10.44 -16.51
CA ILE A 111 14.48 11.43 -16.64
C ILE A 111 14.46 12.41 -15.45
N LEU A 112 13.30 12.97 -15.12
CA LEU A 112 13.13 13.88 -13.98
C LEU A 112 13.53 13.19 -12.68
N GLY A 113 13.08 11.95 -12.47
CA GLY A 113 13.48 11.13 -11.33
C GLY A 113 14.99 10.99 -11.18
N ALA A 114 15.67 10.58 -12.26
CA ALA A 114 17.12 10.44 -12.27
C ALA A 114 17.84 11.78 -12.01
N THR A 115 17.29 12.89 -12.51
CA THR A 115 17.83 14.24 -12.32
C THR A 115 17.65 14.72 -10.87
N ILE A 116 16.50 14.46 -10.27
CA ILE A 116 16.23 14.75 -8.85
C ILE A 116 17.19 13.93 -7.97
N ALA A 117 17.46 12.67 -8.30
CA ALA A 117 18.44 11.85 -7.58
C ALA A 117 19.84 12.47 -7.60
N TRP A 118 20.26 12.99 -8.75
CA TRP A 118 21.51 13.73 -8.87
C TRP A 118 21.54 14.98 -7.98
N ILE A 119 20.49 15.80 -8.02
CA ILE A 119 20.37 17.01 -7.18
C ILE A 119 20.41 16.63 -5.68
N CYS A 120 19.69 15.58 -5.28
CA CYS A 120 19.72 15.11 -3.90
C CYS A 120 21.12 14.64 -3.49
N GLN A 121 21.81 13.92 -4.37
CA GLN A 121 23.17 13.44 -4.13
C GLN A 121 24.17 14.60 -4.02
N SER A 122 24.08 15.61 -4.88
CA SER A 122 24.97 16.78 -4.84
C SER A 122 24.75 17.64 -3.60
N LEU A 123 23.52 17.70 -3.09
CA LEU A 123 23.18 18.37 -1.84
C LEU A 123 23.52 17.55 -0.57
N GLY A 124 24.04 16.33 -0.72
CA GLY A 124 24.37 15.43 0.40
C GLY A 124 23.14 14.94 1.19
N LEU A 125 21.95 14.98 0.59
CA LEU A 125 20.71 14.57 1.24
C LEU A 125 20.71 13.09 1.67
N PRO A 126 21.26 12.12 0.90
CA PRO A 126 21.29 10.72 1.34
C PRO A 126 22.05 10.51 2.66
N GLN A 127 23.15 11.22 2.87
CA GLN A 127 23.95 11.17 4.10
C GLN A 127 23.18 11.81 5.26
N ARG A 128 22.58 12.99 5.03
CA ARG A 128 21.74 13.69 6.03
C ARG A 128 20.53 12.84 6.43
N TRP A 129 19.88 12.20 5.45
CA TRP A 129 18.77 11.28 5.67
C TRP A 129 19.20 10.07 6.50
N SER A 130 20.36 9.46 6.18
CA SER A 130 20.90 8.35 6.95
C SER A 130 21.16 8.74 8.42
N ALA A 131 21.72 9.93 8.65
CA ALA A 131 21.94 10.46 9.99
C ALA A 131 20.65 10.80 10.74
N ALA A 132 19.66 11.40 10.06
CA ALA A 132 18.34 11.66 10.64
C ALA A 132 17.64 10.35 11.01
N ARG A 133 17.65 9.37 10.11
CA ARG A 133 17.07 8.04 10.32
C ARG A 133 17.70 7.33 11.51
N SER A 134 19.01 7.38 11.69
CA SER A 134 19.69 6.74 12.83
C SER A 134 19.37 7.41 14.16
N ARG A 135 19.06 8.72 14.16
CA ARG A 135 18.58 9.44 15.34
C ARG A 135 17.13 9.08 15.71
N TRP A 136 16.28 8.88 14.71
CA TRP A 136 14.85 8.63 14.89
C TRP A 136 14.52 7.17 15.17
N PHE A 137 15.19 6.25 14.46
CA PHE A 137 14.81 4.85 14.42
C PHE A 137 15.91 3.91 14.90
N VAL A 138 15.48 2.82 15.51
CA VAL A 138 16.34 1.78 16.06
C VAL A 138 16.91 0.89 14.94
N PRO A 139 18.09 0.27 15.12
CA PRO A 139 18.63 -0.67 14.15
C PRO A 139 17.62 -1.80 13.83
N GLY A 140 17.50 -2.16 12.55
CA GLY A 140 16.57 -3.20 12.10
C GLY A 140 15.10 -2.76 11.95
N SER A 141 14.79 -1.46 12.02
CA SER A 141 13.45 -0.90 11.79
C SER A 141 12.98 -0.90 10.33
N ARG A 142 13.81 -1.37 9.37
CA ARG A 142 13.48 -1.34 7.93
C ARG A 142 12.15 -2.02 7.62
N VAL A 143 11.93 -3.22 8.17
CA VAL A 143 10.70 -3.99 7.96
C VAL A 143 9.49 -3.25 8.51
N ILE A 144 9.62 -2.61 9.68
CA ILE A 144 8.56 -1.79 10.29
C ILE A 144 8.16 -0.64 9.36
N LEU A 145 9.14 0.08 8.81
CA LEU A 145 8.88 1.19 7.87
C LEU A 145 8.22 0.70 6.59
N VAL A 146 8.60 -0.47 6.08
CA VAL A 146 7.96 -1.09 4.91
C VAL A 146 6.51 -1.46 5.22
N LEU A 147 6.25 -2.09 6.37
CA LEU A 147 4.90 -2.42 6.81
C LEU A 147 4.04 -1.16 7.00
N LEU A 148 4.58 -0.08 7.56
CA LEU A 148 3.86 1.20 7.66
C LEU A 148 3.55 1.81 6.29
N ALA A 149 4.49 1.74 5.34
CA ALA A 149 4.24 2.19 3.97
C ALA A 149 3.16 1.34 3.28
N LEU A 150 3.21 0.01 3.46
CA LEU A 150 2.18 -0.90 2.95
C LEU A 150 0.81 -0.66 3.59
N TRP A 151 0.76 -0.26 4.86
CA TRP A 151 -0.49 0.15 5.50
C TRP A 151 -1.10 1.36 4.78
N LEU A 152 -0.31 2.40 4.50
CA LEU A 152 -0.82 3.55 3.74
C LEU A 152 -1.30 3.14 2.34
N VAL A 153 -0.56 2.28 1.64
CA VAL A 153 -0.99 1.78 0.33
C VAL A 153 -2.28 0.95 0.43
N GLY A 154 -2.42 0.13 1.48
CA GLY A 154 -3.62 -0.66 1.71
C GLY A 154 -4.87 0.17 2.05
N LEU A 155 -4.70 1.38 2.60
CA LEU A 155 -5.82 2.32 2.85
C LEU A 155 -6.36 2.96 1.56
N LEU A 156 -5.63 2.86 0.44
CA LEU A 156 -6.19 3.28 -0.84
C LEU A 156 -7.33 2.36 -1.26
N PHE A 157 -7.35 1.10 -0.84
CA PHE A 157 -8.46 0.19 -1.09
C PHE A 157 -9.69 0.62 -0.27
N PRO A 158 -10.88 0.75 -0.89
CA PRO A 158 -12.09 1.12 -0.16
C PRO A 158 -12.49 0.00 0.80
N THR A 159 -12.39 0.26 2.11
CA THR A 159 -12.78 -0.70 3.16
C THR A 159 -14.21 -0.42 3.64
N SER A 160 -14.95 -1.48 3.99
CA SER A 160 -16.29 -1.39 4.59
C SER A 160 -16.28 -0.67 5.95
N VAL A 161 -15.26 -0.93 6.78
CA VAL A 161 -15.01 -0.30 8.08
C VAL A 161 -13.71 0.49 7.97
N ALA A 162 -13.72 1.77 8.38
CA ALA A 162 -12.54 2.62 8.26
C ALA A 162 -11.34 2.04 9.03
N PHE A 163 -10.16 2.02 8.39
CA PHE A 163 -8.93 1.38 8.91
C PHE A 163 -9.07 -0.14 9.19
N GLY A 164 -10.16 -0.76 8.75
CA GLY A 164 -10.45 -2.18 8.85
C GLY A 164 -9.80 -2.97 7.73
N MET A 165 -8.54 -3.36 7.90
CA MET A 165 -7.83 -4.20 6.94
C MET A 165 -8.03 -5.69 7.22
N GLY A 166 -8.02 -6.51 6.17
CA GLY A 166 -8.05 -7.98 6.30
C GLY A 166 -9.45 -8.59 6.46
N GLN A 167 -10.50 -7.89 6.03
CA GLN A 167 -11.80 -8.53 5.81
C GLN A 167 -11.72 -9.33 4.51
N VAL A 168 -11.52 -10.64 4.61
CA VAL A 168 -11.24 -11.52 3.46
C VAL A 168 -12.20 -12.70 3.35
N PHE A 169 -12.82 -13.14 4.44
CA PHE A 169 -13.59 -14.39 4.43
C PHE A 169 -14.81 -14.37 3.52
N GLU A 170 -15.55 -13.27 3.48
CA GLU A 170 -16.76 -13.18 2.63
C GLU A 170 -16.40 -13.18 1.14
N GLN A 171 -15.35 -12.47 0.70
CA GLN A 171 -14.90 -12.56 -0.69
C GLN A 171 -14.29 -13.92 -1.02
N LEU A 172 -13.48 -14.49 -0.13
CA LEU A 172 -12.89 -15.81 -0.36
C LEU A 172 -13.95 -16.90 -0.45
N GLU A 173 -15.00 -16.84 0.38
CA GLU A 173 -16.13 -17.77 0.31
C GLU A 173 -16.86 -17.63 -1.03
N ALA A 174 -17.12 -16.40 -1.50
CA ALA A 174 -17.73 -16.15 -2.81
C ALA A 174 -16.85 -16.66 -3.97
N ASP A 175 -15.55 -16.38 -3.95
CA ASP A 175 -14.60 -16.82 -4.97
C ASP A 175 -14.48 -18.37 -5.01
N VAL A 176 -14.45 -19.01 -3.84
CA VAL A 176 -14.41 -20.48 -3.73
C VAL A 176 -15.71 -21.12 -4.19
N LEU A 177 -16.86 -20.53 -3.83
CA LEU A 177 -18.18 -20.97 -4.31
C LEU A 177 -18.27 -20.93 -5.83
N GLN A 178 -17.79 -19.84 -6.44
CA GLN A 178 -17.77 -19.71 -7.90
C GLN A 178 -16.82 -20.71 -8.57
N LEU A 179 -15.65 -20.97 -7.96
CA LEU A 179 -14.67 -21.92 -8.47
C LEU A 179 -15.15 -23.37 -8.40
N LEU A 180 -15.87 -23.72 -7.33
CA LEU A 180 -16.41 -25.06 -7.09
C LEU A 180 -17.83 -25.24 -7.62
N ALA A 181 -18.40 -24.21 -8.26
CA ALA A 181 -19.69 -24.30 -8.93
C ALA A 181 -19.68 -25.53 -9.86
N ASP A 182 -20.77 -26.29 -9.83
CA ASP A 182 -20.95 -27.52 -10.63
C ASP A 182 -19.95 -28.65 -10.32
N THR A 183 -19.28 -28.61 -9.16
CA THR A 183 -18.41 -29.71 -8.69
C THR A 183 -18.98 -30.42 -7.46
N PRO A 184 -18.75 -31.74 -7.30
CA PRO A 184 -19.20 -32.49 -6.11
C PRO A 184 -18.49 -32.07 -4.82
N PHE A 185 -17.41 -31.29 -4.91
CA PHE A 185 -16.67 -30.77 -3.77
C PHE A 185 -17.38 -29.60 -3.07
N LEU A 186 -18.38 -28.99 -3.72
CA LEU A 186 -19.15 -27.89 -3.14
C LEU A 186 -19.89 -28.35 -1.86
N ASP A 187 -20.43 -29.57 -1.86
CA ASP A 187 -21.14 -30.15 -0.72
C ASP A 187 -20.22 -30.43 0.48
N TRP A 188 -18.90 -30.44 0.27
CA TRP A 188 -17.90 -30.63 1.33
C TRP A 188 -17.51 -29.32 2.00
N LEU A 189 -17.87 -28.18 1.40
CA LEU A 189 -17.55 -26.87 1.96
C LEU A 189 -18.48 -26.59 3.15
N PRO A 190 -17.95 -26.24 4.33
CA PRO A 190 -18.77 -25.88 5.48
C PRO A 190 -19.38 -24.49 5.25
N LEU A 191 -20.41 -24.42 4.41
CA LEU A 191 -21.10 -23.18 4.08
C LEU A 191 -21.76 -22.60 5.32
N ARG A 192 -21.67 -21.28 5.46
CA ARG A 192 -22.36 -20.57 6.53
C ARG A 192 -23.87 -20.68 6.28
N LYS A 193 -24.58 -21.19 7.30
CA LYS A 193 -26.06 -21.33 7.27
C LYS A 193 -26.80 -20.03 7.61
N PHE A 194 -26.07 -18.99 7.98
CA PHE A 194 -26.61 -17.71 8.44
C PHE A 194 -25.99 -16.57 7.65
N GLU A 195 -26.84 -15.61 7.25
CA GLU A 195 -26.38 -14.34 6.71
C GLU A 195 -25.62 -13.58 7.79
N LEU A 196 -24.47 -13.02 7.42
CA LEU A 196 -23.71 -12.18 8.32
C LEU A 196 -24.50 -10.91 8.60
N GLN A 197 -24.40 -10.42 9.83
CA GLN A 197 -24.98 -9.13 10.20
C GLN A 197 -23.91 -8.04 10.15
N PRO A 198 -24.27 -6.79 9.85
CA PRO A 198 -23.36 -5.67 9.95
C PRO A 198 -22.93 -5.48 11.41
N LEU A 199 -21.74 -4.92 11.63
CA LEU A 199 -21.28 -4.60 12.98
C LEU A 199 -22.23 -3.62 13.67
N LEU A 200 -22.43 -3.82 14.97
CA LEU A 200 -23.08 -2.82 15.80
C LEU A 200 -22.21 -1.55 15.87
N PRO A 201 -22.80 -0.35 15.99
CA PRO A 201 -22.04 0.90 15.97
C PRO A 201 -20.87 0.96 16.96
N LEU A 202 -21.05 0.40 18.17
CA LEU A 202 -20.00 0.36 19.20
C LEU A 202 -18.87 -0.60 18.82
N THR A 203 -19.20 -1.78 18.27
CA THR A 203 -18.20 -2.74 17.80
C THR A 203 -17.46 -2.24 16.57
N GLU A 204 -18.14 -1.52 15.68
CA GLU A 204 -17.50 -0.85 14.54
C GLU A 204 -16.54 0.24 15.02
N ALA A 205 -16.95 1.09 15.97
CA ALA A 205 -16.08 2.10 16.57
C ALA A 205 -14.83 1.47 17.23
N ALA A 206 -15.00 0.33 17.91
CA ALA A 206 -13.89 -0.42 18.48
C ALA A 206 -12.98 -1.01 17.39
N ALA A 207 -13.53 -1.56 16.31
CA ALA A 207 -12.76 -2.07 15.16
C ALA A 207 -11.96 -0.94 14.47
N VAL A 208 -12.56 0.24 14.30
CA VAL A 208 -11.88 1.45 13.81
C VAL A 208 -10.73 1.82 14.75
N ALA A 209 -10.98 1.82 16.06
CA ALA A 209 -9.97 2.18 17.05
C ALA A 209 -8.77 1.22 17.00
N LEU A 210 -9.01 -0.09 16.92
CA LEU A 210 -7.96 -1.11 16.83
C LEU A 210 -7.17 -0.99 15.51
N GLY A 211 -7.86 -0.74 14.39
CA GLY A 211 -7.25 -0.56 13.07
C GLY A 211 -6.32 0.64 12.98
N ALA A 212 -6.73 1.76 13.56
CA ALA A 212 -5.90 2.97 13.65
C ALA A 212 -4.78 2.85 14.70
N LEU A 213 -5.01 2.09 15.77
CA LEU A 213 -4.02 1.84 16.83
C LEU A 213 -2.87 0.92 16.36
N ALA A 214 -3.17 -0.11 15.56
CA ALA A 214 -2.20 -1.10 15.10
C ALA A 214 -0.92 -0.50 14.44
N PRO A 215 -1.00 0.36 13.42
CA PRO A 215 0.19 0.98 12.83
C PRO A 215 0.90 1.92 13.82
N CYS A 216 0.20 2.50 14.80
CA CYS A 216 0.81 3.33 15.84
C CYS A 216 1.68 2.50 16.80
N LEU A 217 1.23 1.31 17.19
CA LEU A 217 2.03 0.36 17.99
C LEU A 217 3.27 -0.10 17.22
N LEU A 218 3.10 -0.39 15.93
CA LEU A 218 4.18 -0.73 15.02
C LEU A 218 5.20 0.42 14.89
N GLY A 219 4.74 1.67 14.77
CA GLY A 219 5.57 2.87 14.79
C GLY A 219 6.30 3.08 16.12
N CYS A 220 5.65 2.81 17.26
CA CYS A 220 6.27 2.86 18.58
C CYS A 220 7.44 1.86 18.72
N MET A 221 7.36 0.70 18.07
CA MET A 221 8.46 -0.27 18.02
C MET A 221 9.65 0.21 17.19
N ALA A 222 9.43 1.16 16.26
CA ALA A 222 10.45 1.70 15.37
C ALA A 222 11.44 2.64 16.08
N SER A 223 11.05 3.23 17.21
CA SER A 223 11.82 4.27 17.89
C SER A 223 12.04 3.97 19.38
N ALA A 224 13.18 4.42 19.92
CA ALA A 224 13.49 4.27 21.33
C ALA A 224 13.01 5.46 22.18
N ARG A 225 13.03 6.68 21.62
CA ARG A 225 12.78 7.92 22.38
C ARG A 225 11.29 8.23 22.45
N ARG A 226 10.79 8.57 23.65
CA ARG A 226 9.39 8.94 23.90
C ARG A 226 8.87 10.01 22.92
N ARG A 227 9.62 11.10 22.76
CA ARG A 227 9.23 12.21 21.87
C ARG A 227 9.05 11.76 20.42
N HIS A 228 9.95 10.94 19.90
CA HIS A 228 9.85 10.41 18.54
C HIS A 228 8.65 9.45 18.38
N LYS A 229 8.34 8.63 19.40
CA LYS A 229 7.14 7.77 19.38
C LYS A 229 5.86 8.61 19.26
N ILE A 230 5.73 9.65 20.08
CA ILE A 230 4.57 10.57 20.05
C ILE A 230 4.45 11.21 18.66
N VAL A 231 5.54 11.75 18.12
CA VAL A 231 5.51 12.36 16.79
C VAL A 231 5.16 11.33 15.71
N LEU A 232 5.70 10.11 15.79
CA LEU A 232 5.35 9.04 14.85
C LEU A 232 3.86 8.67 14.92
N VAL A 233 3.27 8.58 16.11
CA VAL A 233 1.81 8.33 16.27
C VAL A 233 1.01 9.41 15.53
N LEU A 234 1.33 10.68 15.76
CA LEU A 234 0.65 11.80 15.10
C LEU A 234 0.81 11.75 13.58
N LEU A 235 2.04 11.51 13.09
CA LEU A 235 2.31 11.43 11.66
C LEU A 235 1.61 10.24 11.00
N ILE A 236 1.57 9.08 11.66
CA ILE A 236 0.92 7.87 11.14
C ILE A 236 -0.59 8.08 11.04
N LEU A 237 -1.23 8.62 12.08
CA LEU A 237 -2.67 8.87 12.06
C LEU A 237 -3.03 9.97 11.06
N ALA A 238 -2.25 11.06 11.00
CA ALA A 238 -2.46 12.11 10.01
C ALA A 238 -2.32 11.59 8.57
N ALA A 239 -1.28 10.77 8.31
CA ALA A 239 -1.08 10.14 7.01
C ALA A 239 -2.22 9.16 6.68
N GLY A 240 -2.66 8.35 7.63
CA GLY A 240 -3.78 7.44 7.44
C GLY A 240 -5.07 8.17 7.10
N THR A 241 -5.45 9.19 7.88
CA THR A 241 -6.61 10.04 7.61
C THR A 241 -6.51 10.72 6.25
N GLY A 242 -5.34 11.26 5.91
CA GLY A 242 -5.11 11.91 4.62
C GLY A 242 -5.23 10.96 3.44
N ILE A 243 -4.70 9.74 3.56
CA ILE A 243 -4.81 8.72 2.51
C ILE A 243 -6.24 8.20 2.38
N SER A 244 -6.96 7.98 3.48
CA SER A 244 -8.37 7.59 3.43
C SER A 244 -9.22 8.67 2.76
N ALA A 245 -8.97 9.95 3.08
CA ALA A 245 -9.67 11.06 2.43
C ALA A 245 -9.29 11.23 0.95
N LEU A 246 -8.04 10.97 0.60
CA LEU A 246 -7.58 10.95 -0.79
C LEU A 246 -8.24 9.79 -1.54
N SER A 247 -8.31 8.60 -0.96
CA SER A 247 -8.94 7.42 -1.58
C SER A 247 -10.39 7.69 -1.96
N THR A 248 -11.20 8.22 -1.03
CA THR A 248 -12.60 8.56 -1.31
C THR A 248 -12.74 9.74 -2.27
N ALA A 249 -11.86 10.75 -2.18
CA ALA A 249 -11.86 11.88 -3.11
C ALA A 249 -11.52 11.46 -4.54
N LEU A 250 -10.62 10.49 -4.71
CA LEU A 250 -10.28 9.93 -6.01
C LEU A 250 -11.39 9.02 -6.55
N ALA A 251 -12.11 8.34 -5.67
CA ALA A 251 -13.21 7.45 -6.03
C ALA A 251 -14.44 8.23 -6.50
N TRP A 252 -14.87 9.22 -5.72
CA TRP A 252 -16.18 9.86 -5.87
C TRP A 252 -16.09 11.37 -6.15
N GLY A 253 -14.89 11.94 -6.12
CA GLY A 253 -14.62 13.36 -6.34
C GLY A 253 -14.26 14.12 -5.05
N PRO A 254 -13.59 15.28 -5.16
CA PRO A 254 -13.02 15.99 -4.00
C PRO A 254 -14.01 16.36 -2.89
N LYS A 255 -15.28 16.61 -3.25
CA LYS A 255 -16.36 16.94 -2.31
C LYS A 255 -16.66 15.79 -1.34
N TYR A 256 -16.40 14.54 -1.74
CA TYR A 256 -16.71 13.34 -0.97
C TYR A 256 -15.52 12.80 -0.17
N GLY A 257 -14.41 13.55 -0.09
CA GLY A 257 -13.20 13.16 0.65
C GLY A 257 -13.45 12.79 2.12
N TRP A 258 -14.50 13.31 2.73
CA TRP A 258 -14.81 13.08 4.15
C TRP A 258 -16.01 12.16 4.42
N VAL A 259 -16.59 11.52 3.39
CA VAL A 259 -17.80 10.68 3.55
C VAL A 259 -17.57 9.47 4.46
N TRP A 260 -16.33 8.99 4.54
CA TRP A 260 -15.96 7.86 5.41
C TRP A 260 -15.96 8.21 6.90
N VAL A 261 -16.08 9.50 7.28
CA VAL A 261 -16.13 9.94 8.68
C VAL A 261 -17.56 9.75 9.22
N THR A 262 -17.91 8.51 9.51
CA THR A 262 -19.19 8.12 10.11
C THR A 262 -19.18 8.26 11.64
N ALA A 263 -20.33 8.13 12.30
CA ALA A 263 -20.42 8.21 13.76
C ALA A 263 -19.50 7.20 14.49
N PRO A 264 -19.39 5.91 14.07
CA PRO A 264 -18.40 4.99 14.61
C PRO A 264 -16.96 5.49 14.47
N VAL A 265 -16.62 6.13 13.35
CA VAL A 265 -15.28 6.70 13.12
C VAL A 265 -14.99 7.89 14.03
N MET A 266 -15.99 8.76 14.24
CA MET A 266 -15.88 9.90 15.16
C MET A 266 -15.62 9.48 16.61
N VAL A 267 -15.97 8.24 16.98
CA VAL A 267 -15.66 7.67 18.31
C VAL A 267 -14.35 6.87 18.28
N GLY A 268 -14.19 5.99 17.30
CA GLY A 268 -13.05 5.07 17.21
C GLY A 268 -11.71 5.78 16.97
N TRP A 269 -11.68 6.80 16.11
CA TRP A 269 -10.45 7.50 15.77
C TRP A 269 -9.85 8.27 16.96
N PRO A 270 -10.62 9.07 17.73
CA PRO A 270 -10.10 9.68 18.97
C PRO A 270 -9.65 8.65 20.01
N LEU A 271 -10.35 7.52 20.16
CA LEU A 271 -9.93 6.45 21.06
C LEU A 271 -8.57 5.86 20.66
N ALA A 272 -8.36 5.62 19.36
CA ALA A 272 -7.05 5.19 18.85
C ALA A 272 -5.96 6.22 19.12
N LEU A 273 -6.23 7.51 18.86
CA LEU A 273 -5.28 8.60 19.10
C LEU A 273 -4.87 8.66 20.57
N LEU A 274 -5.84 8.74 21.49
CA LEU A 274 -5.58 8.84 22.93
C LEU A 274 -4.86 7.59 23.45
N GLY A 275 -5.31 6.40 23.05
CA GLY A 275 -4.66 5.13 23.41
C GLY A 275 -3.22 5.04 22.90
N ALA A 276 -2.99 5.42 21.64
CA ALA A 276 -1.66 5.41 21.04
C ALA A 276 -0.72 6.41 21.71
N LEU A 277 -1.19 7.62 22.03
CA LEU A 277 -0.41 8.65 22.72
C LEU A 277 -0.05 8.20 24.14
N LEU A 278 -0.99 7.62 24.88
CA LEU A 278 -0.75 7.06 26.21
C LEU A 278 0.32 5.97 26.14
N LEU A 279 0.16 4.97 25.25
CA LEU A 279 1.11 3.87 25.10
C LEU A 279 2.49 4.36 24.62
N ALA A 280 2.55 5.38 23.77
CA ALA A 280 3.79 6.04 23.37
C ALA A 280 4.48 6.74 24.55
N ALA A 281 3.70 7.44 25.40
CA ALA A 281 4.20 8.13 26.58
C ALA A 281 4.75 7.15 27.63
N LEU A 282 4.05 6.04 27.90
CA LEU A 282 4.49 5.00 28.83
C LEU A 282 5.83 4.36 28.43
N SER A 283 6.22 4.44 27.15
CA SER A 283 7.53 3.99 26.67
C SER A 283 7.84 2.52 27.00
N LEU A 284 6.84 1.67 26.83
CA LEU A 284 6.88 0.24 27.18
C LEU A 284 8.00 -0.52 26.45
N PRO A 285 8.39 -1.71 26.96
CA PRO A 285 9.29 -2.61 26.24
C PRO A 285 8.72 -3.02 24.87
N ARG A 286 9.59 -3.20 23.87
CA ARG A 286 9.17 -3.56 22.50
C ARG A 286 8.32 -4.83 22.43
N ARG A 287 8.60 -5.81 23.31
CA ARG A 287 7.79 -7.03 23.44
C ARG A 287 6.34 -6.72 23.79
N VAL A 288 6.09 -5.75 24.67
CA VAL A 288 4.73 -5.38 25.08
C VAL A 288 3.97 -4.74 23.91
N TYR A 289 4.60 -3.81 23.18
CA TYR A 289 3.97 -3.26 21.96
C TYR A 289 3.66 -4.36 20.93
N ALA A 290 4.56 -5.33 20.76
CA ALA A 290 4.33 -6.44 19.83
C ALA A 290 3.15 -7.34 20.27
N LEU A 291 3.03 -7.65 21.55
CA LEU A 291 1.91 -8.45 22.09
C LEU A 291 0.58 -7.69 21.98
N LEU A 292 0.56 -6.39 22.33
CA LEU A 292 -0.62 -5.54 22.16
C LEU A 292 -1.03 -5.43 20.69
N LEU A 293 -0.06 -5.32 19.79
CA LEU A 293 -0.31 -5.27 18.35
C LEU A 293 -0.94 -6.56 17.83
N VAL A 294 -0.43 -7.72 18.25
CA VAL A 294 -1.01 -9.02 17.90
C VAL A 294 -2.44 -9.13 18.45
N ALA A 295 -2.66 -8.81 19.72
CA ALA A 295 -3.99 -8.86 20.32
C ALA A 295 -4.99 -7.93 19.63
N ALA A 296 -4.57 -6.69 19.32
CA ALA A 296 -5.40 -5.71 18.62
C ALA A 296 -5.81 -6.21 17.23
N LEU A 297 -4.86 -6.73 16.45
CA LEU A 297 -5.12 -7.24 15.11
C LEU A 297 -5.98 -8.51 15.12
N LEU A 298 -5.75 -9.45 16.04
CA LEU A 298 -6.56 -10.66 16.15
C LEU A 298 -8.02 -10.33 16.51
N LEU A 299 -8.23 -9.43 17.47
CA LEU A 299 -9.57 -9.00 17.86
C LEU A 299 -10.28 -8.25 16.72
N GLN A 300 -9.57 -7.36 16.03
CA GLN A 300 -10.12 -6.65 14.88
C GLN A 300 -10.49 -7.62 13.75
N LEU A 301 -9.60 -8.55 13.40
CA LEU A 301 -9.85 -9.55 12.35
C LEU A 301 -11.03 -10.46 12.70
N PHE A 302 -11.19 -10.84 13.97
CA PHE A 302 -12.33 -11.62 14.45
C PHE A 302 -13.65 -10.88 14.18
N TRP A 303 -13.74 -9.61 14.53
CA TRP A 303 -14.95 -8.81 14.26
C TRP A 303 -15.17 -8.55 12.77
N LEU A 304 -14.14 -8.15 12.02
CA LEU A 304 -14.28 -7.84 10.60
C LEU A 304 -14.70 -9.05 9.78
N ASN A 305 -14.09 -10.21 10.01
CA ASN A 305 -14.42 -11.42 9.26
C ASN A 305 -15.67 -12.15 9.78
N GLY A 306 -16.16 -11.76 10.96
CA GLY A 306 -17.42 -12.22 11.54
C GLY A 306 -18.62 -11.34 11.20
N ALA A 307 -18.45 -10.26 10.45
CA ALA A 307 -19.50 -9.32 10.07
C ALA A 307 -19.67 -9.24 8.55
N SER A 308 -20.87 -8.86 8.11
CA SER A 308 -21.16 -8.70 6.69
C SER A 308 -20.46 -7.48 6.14
N GLN A 309 -20.14 -7.52 4.85
CA GLN A 309 -19.85 -6.31 4.12
C GLN A 309 -21.10 -5.45 4.00
N SER A 310 -20.89 -4.13 4.01
CA SER A 310 -21.98 -3.18 3.77
C SER A 310 -22.58 -3.47 2.39
N PRO A 311 -23.91 -3.40 2.20
CA PRO A 311 -24.54 -3.53 0.88
C PRO A 311 -23.98 -2.54 -0.15
N TYR A 312 -23.50 -1.38 0.31
CA TYR A 312 -22.88 -0.36 -0.53
C TYR A 312 -21.44 -0.68 -0.91
N PHE A 313 -20.83 -1.72 -0.33
CA PHE A 313 -19.48 -2.15 -0.68
C PHE A 313 -19.40 -2.58 -2.15
N ALA A 314 -20.37 -3.36 -2.63
CA ALA A 314 -20.43 -3.79 -4.03
C ALA A 314 -20.53 -2.60 -5.00
N THR A 315 -21.38 -1.62 -4.69
CA THR A 315 -21.52 -0.37 -5.48
C THR A 315 -20.24 0.48 -5.42
N THR A 316 -19.62 0.57 -4.25
CA THR A 316 -18.33 1.26 -4.08
C THR A 316 -17.23 0.58 -4.89
N LEU A 317 -17.21 -0.75 -4.90
CA LEU A 317 -16.27 -1.57 -5.63
C LEU A 317 -16.41 -1.35 -7.14
N GLN A 318 -17.64 -1.39 -7.65
CA GLN A 318 -17.93 -1.15 -9.06
C GLN A 318 -17.49 0.25 -9.51
N SER A 319 -17.70 1.27 -8.67
CA SER A 319 -17.23 2.63 -8.95
C SER A 319 -15.71 2.74 -8.99
N TRP A 320 -15.01 1.96 -8.15
CA TRP A 320 -13.55 1.90 -8.11
C TRP A 320 -12.95 1.15 -9.30
N GLU A 321 -13.58 0.04 -9.70
CA GLU A 321 -13.19 -0.74 -10.88
C GLU A 321 -13.38 0.03 -12.20
N GLN A 322 -14.28 1.01 -12.21
CA GLN A 322 -14.50 1.91 -13.35
C GLN A 322 -13.77 3.26 -13.21
N GLY A 323 -13.18 3.54 -12.05
CA GLY A 323 -12.52 4.80 -11.73
C GLY A 323 -11.12 4.94 -12.34
N GLN A 324 -10.49 6.10 -12.19
CA GLN A 324 -9.21 6.41 -12.85
C GLN A 324 -7.99 5.57 -12.36
N PHE A 325 -8.15 4.74 -11.32
CA PHE A 325 -7.08 3.92 -10.71
C PHE A 325 -7.31 2.40 -10.82
N VAL A 326 -8.07 1.93 -11.82
CA VAL A 326 -8.33 0.48 -12.05
C VAL A 326 -7.06 -0.37 -11.94
N ASN A 327 -5.93 0.15 -12.44
CA ASN A 327 -4.66 -0.56 -12.52
C ASN A 327 -4.06 -0.90 -11.13
N PHE A 328 -4.36 -0.08 -10.13
CA PHE A 328 -3.84 -0.24 -8.77
C PHE A 328 -4.78 -1.03 -7.87
N TYR A 329 -6.05 -1.18 -8.28
CA TYR A 329 -7.09 -1.86 -7.52
C TYR A 329 -6.66 -3.26 -7.03
N GLY A 330 -6.15 -4.10 -7.94
CA GLY A 330 -5.75 -5.47 -7.55
C GLY A 330 -4.62 -5.47 -6.51
N LEU A 331 -3.62 -4.60 -6.66
CA LEU A 331 -2.49 -4.53 -5.73
C LEU A 331 -2.91 -3.99 -4.36
N THR A 332 -3.70 -2.90 -4.33
CA THR A 332 -4.18 -2.33 -3.06
C THR A 332 -5.12 -3.28 -2.34
N ARG A 333 -5.96 -4.04 -3.06
CA ARG A 333 -6.79 -5.13 -2.50
C ARG A 333 -5.93 -6.20 -1.83
N TRP A 334 -4.92 -6.73 -2.52
CA TRP A 334 -4.03 -7.75 -1.95
C TRP A 334 -3.23 -7.25 -0.74
N ILE A 335 -2.75 -6.00 -0.80
CA ILE A 335 -2.05 -5.38 0.33
C ILE A 335 -3.00 -5.21 1.52
N ASN A 336 -4.22 -4.70 1.30
CA ASN A 336 -5.23 -4.54 2.33
C ASN A 336 -5.57 -5.88 3.01
N ALA A 337 -5.79 -6.92 2.20
CA ALA A 337 -6.07 -8.27 2.67
C ALA A 337 -4.90 -8.87 3.47
N GLY A 338 -3.67 -8.77 2.94
CA GLY A 338 -2.49 -9.45 3.50
C GLY A 338 -1.78 -8.72 4.64
N TRP A 339 -1.94 -7.39 4.74
CA TRP A 339 -1.20 -6.56 5.70
C TRP A 339 -1.32 -7.02 7.16
N PRO A 340 -2.53 -7.23 7.74
CA PRO A 340 -2.64 -7.57 9.15
C PRO A 340 -1.98 -8.91 9.48
N TYR A 341 -2.07 -9.89 8.59
CA TYR A 341 -1.40 -11.19 8.74
C TYR A 341 0.13 -11.06 8.71
N ALA A 342 0.67 -10.27 7.77
CA ALA A 342 2.11 -10.01 7.71
C ALA A 342 2.63 -9.30 8.97
N VAL A 343 1.85 -8.36 9.51
CA VAL A 343 2.19 -7.66 10.76
C VAL A 343 2.13 -8.59 11.96
N ILE A 344 1.13 -9.48 12.05
CA ILE A 344 1.03 -10.49 13.12
C ILE A 344 2.27 -11.38 13.12
N VAL A 345 2.62 -11.97 11.97
CA VAL A 345 3.81 -12.84 11.84
C VAL A 345 5.07 -12.09 12.28
N PHE A 346 5.25 -10.85 11.81
CA PHE A 346 6.38 -10.02 12.20
C PHE A 346 6.38 -9.71 13.71
N ALA A 347 5.25 -9.35 14.29
CA ALA A 347 5.13 -8.98 15.70
C ALA A 347 5.38 -10.19 16.62
N VAL A 348 4.83 -11.36 16.29
CA VAL A 348 5.10 -12.63 17.00
C VAL A 348 6.59 -12.96 16.98
N GLN A 349 7.23 -12.92 15.81
CA GLN A 349 8.68 -13.16 15.70
C GLN A 349 9.49 -12.20 16.57
N ARG A 350 9.07 -10.93 16.68
CA ARG A 350 9.74 -9.94 17.53
C ARG A 350 9.49 -10.15 19.02
N ALA A 351 8.29 -10.59 19.41
CA ALA A 351 7.97 -10.92 20.78
C ALA A 351 8.78 -12.13 21.28
N LEU A 352 8.94 -13.15 20.44
CA LEU A 352 9.67 -14.39 20.76
C LEU A 352 11.19 -14.19 20.81
N ARG A 353 11.80 -13.43 19.89
CA ARG A 353 13.27 -13.23 19.86
C ARG A 353 13.85 -12.54 21.11
N GLN A 354 13.04 -11.86 21.91
CA GLN A 354 13.50 -11.18 23.12
C GLN A 354 13.51 -12.07 24.38
N SER A 355 12.98 -13.31 24.34
CA SER A 355 13.03 -14.24 25.49
C SER A 355 14.36 -14.97 25.62
N ASN A 356 15.15 -15.10 24.56
CA ASN A 356 16.36 -15.95 24.54
C ASN A 356 17.58 -15.37 25.28
N TRP A 357 17.49 -14.19 25.91
CA TRP A 357 18.59 -13.62 26.70
C TRP A 357 18.66 -14.16 28.15
N ARG A 358 17.58 -14.74 28.69
CA ARG A 358 17.53 -15.12 30.11
C ARG A 358 18.00 -16.55 30.44
N PHE A 359 18.31 -17.38 29.45
CA PHE A 359 18.79 -18.76 29.69
C PHE A 359 20.31 -18.97 29.53
N SER A 360 21.09 -17.95 29.13
CA SER A 360 22.55 -18.08 28.97
C SER A 360 23.38 -17.54 30.15
N LYS A 361 22.75 -17.22 31.28
CA LYS A 361 23.43 -16.62 32.45
C LYS A 361 23.25 -17.40 33.76
N ILE A 362 22.86 -18.68 33.69
CA ILE A 362 22.75 -19.53 34.90
C ILE A 362 23.83 -20.60 34.98
N ASP A 363 24.59 -20.87 33.91
CA ASP A 363 25.71 -21.80 33.95
C ASP A 363 27.03 -21.09 33.61
N ALA A 364 27.69 -20.54 34.62
CA ALA A 364 29.13 -20.24 34.63
C ALA A 364 29.62 -20.05 36.07
#